data_AF-B6QWC5-F1
#
_entry.id   AF-B6QWC5-F1
#
_cell.length_a   1.000
_cell.length_b   1.000
_cell.length_c   1.000
_cell.angle_alpha   90.00
_cell.angle_beta   90.00
_cell.angle_gamma   90.00
#
_symmetry.space_group_name_H-M   'P 1'
#
loop_
_entity.id
_entity.type
_entity.pdbx_description
1 polymer ?
#
loop_
_entity_poly.entity_id
_entity_poly.type
_entity_poly.pdbx_seq_one_letter_code
_entity_poly.pdbx_strand_id
1 'polypeptide(L)'
;MDTINSTITSTTYQLLRQSVIQAPEFFPVDSDELFVKAGVEKKFRTFHEKDLNVPSGTSMKVAVAYPTDKKPKIAPLREKTMSYIKQLERERGLSIQITEFFFKVKDTGVGEQPLHPEGFVGALNRIYYIQDSLLGNRKWEQATFTQPAIQDFCRIIIPSLESDLYRNPEWMYDKPNVIFYECMTGHFVAGMGTGPCVEEDILQLAQRLGVAFFDDPGAVTYGKMLQALFPQSKIDHADWHGVVCRHPGTGEERDRASFIKELCEALSRELAEFCEKVFKKML
;
A
#
# COMPACT_ATOMS: atom_id res chain seq x y z
N MET A 1 9.27 -28.19 -29.63
CA MET A 1 8.74 -26.95 -29.03
C MET A 1 7.40 -26.70 -29.68
N ASP A 2 6.33 -27.08 -29.00
CA ASP A 2 4.98 -26.83 -29.51
C ASP A 2 4.72 -25.33 -29.56
N THR A 3 4.32 -24.85 -30.73
CA THR A 3 3.88 -23.47 -30.95
C THR A 3 2.68 -23.18 -30.05
N ILE A 4 2.90 -22.37 -29.01
CA ILE A 4 1.83 -21.77 -28.21
C ILE A 4 1.11 -20.79 -29.12
N ASN A 5 0.06 -21.25 -29.81
CA ASN A 5 -0.90 -20.39 -30.47
C ASN A 5 -1.71 -19.68 -29.38
N SER A 6 -1.20 -18.55 -28.89
CA SER A 6 -1.92 -17.67 -27.98
C SER A 6 -3.04 -16.99 -28.78
N THR A 7 -4.28 -17.42 -28.54
CA THR A 7 -5.51 -16.83 -29.07
C THR A 7 -5.87 -15.50 -28.38
N ILE A 8 -4.87 -14.73 -27.91
CA ILE A 8 -5.05 -13.40 -27.33
C ILE A 8 -5.34 -12.44 -28.49
N THR A 9 -6.61 -12.31 -28.84
CA THR A 9 -7.07 -11.43 -29.93
C THR A 9 -7.35 -10.02 -29.40
N SER A 10 -7.60 -9.06 -30.29
CA SER A 10 -8.00 -7.68 -29.94
C SER A 10 -9.23 -7.59 -29.03
N THR A 11 -10.00 -8.68 -28.90
CA THR A 11 -11.17 -8.78 -28.01
C THR A 11 -10.75 -8.93 -26.54
N THR A 12 -9.63 -9.61 -26.24
CA THR A 12 -9.04 -9.66 -24.88
C THR A 12 -8.68 -8.24 -24.41
N TYR A 13 -8.26 -7.35 -25.31
CA TYR A 13 -7.96 -5.95 -24.98
C TYR A 13 -9.21 -5.11 -24.64
N GLN A 14 -10.40 -5.50 -25.11
CA GLN A 14 -11.65 -4.80 -24.79
C GLN A 14 -12.22 -5.23 -23.43
N LEU A 15 -11.93 -6.45 -22.97
CA LEU A 15 -12.37 -7.00 -21.67
C LEU A 15 -11.53 -6.50 -20.48
N LEU A 16 -10.27 -6.15 -20.72
CA LEU A 16 -9.39 -5.47 -19.76
C LEU A 16 -10.00 -4.19 -19.15
N ARG A 17 -11.07 -3.64 -19.76
CA ARG A 17 -11.73 -2.37 -19.44
C ARG A 17 -12.78 -2.39 -18.35
N GLN A 18 -12.93 -3.49 -17.62
CA GLN A 18 -13.93 -3.58 -16.56
C GLN A 18 -13.26 -3.60 -15.18
N SER A 19 -13.58 -2.59 -14.37
CA SER A 19 -13.36 -2.65 -12.92
C SER A 19 -14.33 -3.67 -12.35
N VAL A 20 -13.85 -4.59 -11.51
CA VAL A 20 -14.76 -5.33 -10.63
C VAL A 20 -15.41 -4.30 -9.70
N ILE A 21 -16.73 -4.30 -9.61
CA ILE A 21 -17.45 -3.48 -8.62
C ILE A 21 -17.57 -4.32 -7.35
N GLN A 22 -16.60 -4.19 -6.45
CA GLN A 22 -16.67 -4.73 -5.10
C GLN A 22 -16.45 -3.61 -4.10
N ALA A 23 -17.32 -3.56 -3.09
CA ALA A 23 -17.18 -2.65 -1.96
C ALA A 23 -15.85 -2.93 -1.25
N PRO A 24 -15.09 -1.89 -0.86
CA PRO A 24 -13.89 -2.06 -0.06
C PRO A 24 -14.18 -2.79 1.27
N GLU A 25 -13.24 -3.61 1.72
CA GLU A 25 -13.27 -4.25 3.04
C GLU A 25 -12.44 -3.39 4.02
N PHE A 26 -12.99 -3.07 5.19
CA PHE A 26 -12.32 -2.25 6.19
C PHE A 26 -12.05 -3.03 7.46
N PHE A 27 -10.90 -2.76 8.06
CA PHE A 27 -10.55 -3.26 9.38
C PHE A 27 -10.66 -2.08 10.36
N PRO A 28 -11.55 -2.15 11.36
CA PRO A 28 -11.66 -1.12 12.39
C PRO A 28 -10.30 -0.85 13.06
N VAL A 29 -10.19 0.32 13.68
CA VAL A 29 -8.94 0.70 14.35
C VAL A 29 -8.59 -0.31 15.44
N ASP A 30 -7.36 -0.80 15.41
CA ASP A 30 -6.82 -1.83 16.31
C ASP A 30 -7.46 -3.22 16.15
N SER A 31 -8.11 -3.51 15.02
CA SER A 31 -8.73 -4.82 14.79
C SER A 31 -7.68 -5.92 14.57
N ASP A 32 -7.65 -6.89 15.48
CA ASP A 32 -6.85 -8.12 15.37
C ASP A 32 -7.19 -8.96 14.13
N GLU A 33 -8.37 -8.75 13.53
CA GLU A 33 -8.81 -9.45 12.32
C GLU A 33 -7.84 -9.23 11.16
N LEU A 34 -7.13 -8.10 11.12
CA LEU A 34 -6.07 -7.85 10.14
C LEU A 34 -4.99 -8.94 10.20
N PHE A 35 -4.46 -9.23 11.39
CA PHE A 35 -3.41 -10.22 11.58
C PHE A 35 -3.93 -11.65 11.34
N VAL A 36 -5.17 -11.92 11.74
CA VAL A 36 -5.84 -13.19 11.46
C VAL A 36 -5.99 -13.41 9.96
N LYS A 37 -6.42 -12.39 9.22
CA LYS A 37 -6.57 -12.44 7.75
C LYS A 37 -5.23 -12.63 7.05
N ALA A 38 -4.18 -11.96 7.52
CA ALA A 38 -2.83 -12.08 7.00
C ALA A 38 -2.12 -13.38 7.42
N GLY A 39 -2.62 -14.10 8.44
CA GLY A 39 -1.99 -15.31 8.94
C GLY A 39 -0.64 -15.09 9.64
N VAL A 40 -0.42 -13.90 10.23
CA VAL A 40 0.86 -13.53 10.88
C VAL A 40 0.71 -13.33 12.40
N GLU A 41 1.84 -13.23 13.11
CA GLU A 41 1.86 -12.95 14.55
C GLU A 41 1.12 -11.65 14.90
N LYS A 42 0.34 -11.69 15.99
CA LYS A 42 -0.58 -10.62 16.43
C LYS A 42 0.10 -9.44 17.15
N LYS A 43 1.23 -8.90 16.65
CA LYS A 43 1.79 -7.68 17.25
C LYS A 43 2.75 -6.89 16.36
N PHE A 44 2.74 -5.58 16.55
CA PHE A 44 3.80 -4.67 16.11
C PHE A 44 4.99 -4.66 17.06
N ARG A 45 6.15 -4.17 16.59
CA ARG A 45 7.30 -3.90 17.48
C ARG A 45 6.92 -2.80 18.46
N THR A 46 7.31 -2.96 19.72
CA THR A 46 7.07 -1.95 20.76
C THR A 46 8.21 -0.95 20.76
N PHE A 47 7.87 0.34 20.63
CA PHE A 47 8.80 1.43 20.86
C PHE A 47 8.85 1.72 22.37
N HIS A 48 9.99 2.17 22.88
CA HIS A 48 10.11 2.54 24.29
C HIS A 48 9.06 3.58 24.68
N GLU A 49 8.51 3.46 25.89
CA GLU A 49 7.55 4.43 26.41
C GLU A 49 8.16 5.83 26.39
N LYS A 50 7.42 6.76 25.78
CA LYS A 50 7.76 8.17 25.68
C LYS A 50 6.57 8.96 26.20
N ASP A 51 6.83 10.02 26.96
CA ASP A 51 5.79 11.00 27.27
C ASP A 51 5.32 11.67 25.97
N LEU A 52 4.06 11.42 25.62
CA LEU A 52 3.43 11.91 24.40
C LEU A 52 2.76 13.27 24.59
N ASN A 53 2.80 13.84 25.79
CA ASN A 53 2.33 15.18 26.08
C ASN A 53 3.21 16.21 25.36
N VAL A 54 2.57 17.14 24.66
CA VAL A 54 3.25 18.25 23.99
C VAL A 54 2.95 19.52 24.80
N PRO A 55 3.97 20.16 25.42
CA PRO A 55 3.76 21.38 26.17
C PRO A 55 3.06 22.46 25.34
N SER A 56 2.14 23.20 25.97
CA SER A 56 1.47 24.31 25.31
C SER A 56 2.48 25.31 24.74
N GLY A 57 2.24 25.78 23.51
CA GLY A 57 3.13 26.69 22.80
C GLY A 57 4.33 26.04 22.10
N THR A 58 4.49 24.71 22.15
CA THR A 58 5.51 24.00 21.38
C THR A 58 4.94 23.35 20.12
N SER A 59 5.70 23.40 19.02
CA SER A 59 5.33 22.69 17.79
C SER A 59 5.57 21.19 17.95
N MET A 60 4.56 20.40 17.61
CA MET A 60 4.64 18.95 17.60
C MET A 60 5.40 18.47 16.38
N LYS A 61 6.44 17.68 16.59
CA LYS A 61 7.21 17.08 15.50
C LYS A 61 6.62 15.73 15.12
N VAL A 62 6.14 15.60 13.89
CA VAL A 62 5.57 14.36 13.35
C VAL A 62 6.45 13.88 12.21
N ALA A 63 6.89 12.63 12.28
CA ALA A 63 7.48 11.96 11.13
C ALA A 63 6.43 11.17 10.36
N VAL A 64 6.53 11.18 9.03
CA VAL A 64 5.82 10.25 8.16
C VAL A 64 6.85 9.42 7.40
N ALA A 65 6.88 8.12 7.64
CA ALA A 65 7.86 7.20 7.07
C ALA A 65 7.19 6.30 6.02
N TYR A 66 7.46 6.56 4.76
CA TYR A 66 6.94 5.76 3.64
C TYR A 66 7.89 4.60 3.32
N PRO A 67 7.37 3.39 3.04
CA PRO A 67 8.19 2.21 2.72
C PRO A 67 8.68 2.15 1.27
N THR A 68 8.58 3.26 0.53
CA THR A 68 8.97 3.39 -0.87
C THR A 68 9.18 4.87 -1.21
N ASP A 69 9.88 5.16 -2.30
CA ASP A 69 10.02 6.49 -2.94
C ASP A 69 9.20 6.62 -4.24
N LYS A 70 8.45 5.56 -4.62
CA LYS A 70 7.61 5.55 -5.84
C LYS A 70 6.43 6.51 -5.70
N LYS A 71 6.50 7.65 -6.40
CA LYS A 71 5.49 8.73 -6.37
C LYS A 71 4.03 8.25 -6.54
N PRO A 72 3.68 7.36 -7.49
CA PRO A 72 2.28 6.94 -7.67
C PRO A 72 1.70 6.19 -6.46
N LYS A 73 2.55 5.46 -5.71
CA LYS A 73 2.12 4.79 -4.47
C LYS A 73 1.96 5.78 -3.31
N ILE A 74 2.81 6.81 -3.26
CA ILE A 74 2.91 7.72 -2.11
C ILE A 74 1.90 8.86 -2.19
N ALA A 75 1.65 9.42 -3.37
CA ALA A 75 0.88 10.67 -3.49
C ALA A 75 -0.50 10.60 -2.80
N PRO A 76 -1.32 9.55 -2.98
CA PRO A 76 -2.61 9.45 -2.29
C PRO A 76 -2.47 9.27 -0.77
N LEU A 77 -1.50 8.48 -0.32
CA LEU A 77 -1.24 8.26 1.12
C LEU A 77 -0.77 9.56 1.80
N ARG A 78 0.09 10.31 1.12
CA ARG A 78 0.61 11.61 1.56
C ARG A 78 -0.50 12.64 1.64
N GLU A 79 -1.28 12.80 0.57
CA GLU A 79 -2.43 13.72 0.55
C GLU A 79 -3.38 13.45 1.73
N LYS A 80 -3.72 12.17 1.94
CA LYS A 80 -4.62 11.77 3.02
C LYS A 80 -4.03 12.06 4.41
N THR A 81 -2.77 11.71 4.64
CA THR A 81 -2.05 11.99 5.89
C THR A 81 -1.99 13.49 6.17
N MET A 82 -1.64 14.30 5.17
CA MET A 82 -1.56 15.76 5.29
C MET A 82 -2.92 16.40 5.57
N SER A 83 -3.99 15.88 4.95
CA SER A 83 -5.36 16.36 5.18
C SER A 83 -5.76 16.20 6.66
N TYR A 84 -5.46 15.05 7.27
CA TYR A 84 -5.73 14.82 8.69
C TYR A 84 -4.90 15.70 9.61
N ILE A 85 -3.61 15.87 9.32
CA ILE A 85 -2.75 16.75 10.10
C ILE A 85 -3.30 18.19 10.06
N LYS A 86 -3.66 18.70 8.87
CA LYS A 86 -4.30 20.02 8.73
C LYS A 86 -5.65 20.13 9.44
N GLN A 87 -6.41 19.04 9.51
CA GLN A 87 -7.65 19.00 10.28
C GLN A 87 -7.36 19.15 11.78
N LEU A 88 -6.38 18.42 12.31
CA LEU A 88 -5.97 18.50 13.71
C LEU A 88 -5.44 19.88 14.09
N GLU A 89 -4.63 20.51 13.22
CA GLU A 89 -4.16 21.89 13.42
C GLU A 89 -5.32 22.87 13.56
N ARG A 90 -6.36 22.73 12.72
CA ARG A 90 -7.55 23.58 12.74
C ARG A 90 -8.44 23.35 13.96
N GLU A 91 -8.72 22.09 14.28
CA GLU A 91 -9.67 21.73 15.35
C GLU A 91 -9.08 21.91 16.75
N ARG A 92 -7.77 21.72 16.91
CA ARG A 92 -7.10 21.71 18.22
C ARG A 92 -6.12 22.85 18.43
N GLY A 93 -5.93 23.73 17.45
CA GLY A 93 -5.00 24.86 17.54
C GLY A 93 -3.55 24.43 17.71
N LEU A 94 -3.20 23.22 17.26
CA LEU A 94 -1.85 22.67 17.36
C LEU A 94 -0.97 23.23 16.23
N SER A 95 0.31 23.44 16.52
CA SER A 95 1.33 23.68 15.49
C SER A 95 2.04 22.35 15.21
N ILE A 96 1.95 21.83 13.98
CA ILE A 96 2.55 20.54 13.63
C ILE A 96 3.67 20.73 12.59
N GLN A 97 4.89 20.29 12.93
CA GLN A 97 6.04 20.23 12.04
C GLN A 97 6.17 18.81 11.49
N ILE A 98 6.06 18.68 10.17
CA ILE A 98 6.09 17.38 9.49
C ILE A 98 7.46 17.16 8.86
N THR A 99 8.04 16.00 9.10
CA THR A 99 9.24 15.51 8.41
C THR A 99 8.91 14.20 7.70
N GLU A 100 9.30 14.07 6.44
CA GLU A 100 9.02 12.86 5.65
C GLU A 100 10.29 12.07 5.39
N PHE A 101 10.18 10.75 5.52
CA PHE A 101 11.25 9.79 5.26
C PHE A 101 10.80 8.77 4.24
N PHE A 102 11.67 8.44 3.29
CA PHE A 102 11.39 7.49 2.21
C PHE A 102 12.34 6.31 2.31
N PHE A 103 11.85 5.20 2.85
CA PHE A 103 12.64 4.00 3.07
C PHE A 103 12.67 3.14 1.80
N LYS A 104 13.87 2.71 1.42
CA LYS A 104 14.09 1.66 0.42
C LYS A 104 13.93 0.31 1.09
N VAL A 105 12.68 -0.13 1.28
CA VAL A 105 12.38 -1.47 1.80
C VAL A 105 12.69 -2.50 0.72
N LYS A 106 13.63 -3.39 1.02
CA LYS A 106 13.98 -4.54 0.17
C LYS A 106 13.19 -5.75 0.65
N ASP A 107 12.74 -6.55 -0.32
CA ASP A 107 12.14 -7.88 -0.18
C ASP A 107 11.20 -8.06 1.03
N THR A 108 9.91 -8.10 0.74
CA THR A 108 8.85 -8.33 1.73
C THR A 108 8.57 -9.80 1.99
N GLY A 109 9.28 -10.73 1.34
CA GLY A 109 9.11 -12.17 1.49
C GLY A 109 7.87 -12.74 0.78
N VAL A 110 7.13 -11.90 0.04
CA VAL A 110 5.86 -12.28 -0.63
C VAL A 110 5.94 -12.22 -2.16
N GLY A 111 7.11 -11.94 -2.71
CA GLY A 111 7.34 -11.80 -4.15
C GLY A 111 6.90 -10.44 -4.73
N GLU A 112 7.08 -10.27 -6.05
CA GLU A 112 6.71 -9.03 -6.77
C GLU A 112 5.21 -8.93 -7.08
N GLN A 113 4.53 -10.07 -7.19
CA GLN A 113 3.09 -10.17 -7.45
C GLN A 113 2.45 -11.21 -6.51
N PRO A 114 2.22 -10.85 -5.25
CA PRO A 114 1.62 -11.76 -4.29
C PRO A 114 0.19 -12.16 -4.69
N LEU A 115 -0.21 -13.37 -4.30
CA LEU A 115 -1.62 -13.77 -4.29
C LEU A 115 -2.21 -13.51 -2.91
N HIS A 116 -3.50 -13.23 -2.83
CA HIS A 116 -4.15 -12.99 -1.55
C HIS A 116 -4.04 -14.18 -0.58
N PRO A 117 -3.76 -13.96 0.73
CA PRO A 117 -3.73 -12.68 1.46
C PRO A 117 -2.35 -12.01 1.58
N GLU A 118 -1.37 -12.41 0.78
CA GLU A 118 0.02 -12.00 0.92
C GLU A 118 0.27 -10.50 0.68
N GLY A 119 -0.69 -9.77 0.10
CA GLY A 119 -0.63 -8.31 0.01
C GLY A 119 -0.60 -7.65 1.39
N PHE A 120 -1.40 -8.13 2.35
CA PHE A 120 -1.31 -7.63 3.72
C PHE A 120 -0.02 -8.03 4.42
N VAL A 121 0.44 -9.26 4.21
CA VAL A 121 1.73 -9.73 4.75
C VAL A 121 2.85 -8.82 4.25
N GLY A 122 2.85 -8.49 2.95
CA GLY A 122 3.81 -7.56 2.36
C GLY A 122 3.73 -6.16 2.97
N ALA A 123 2.53 -5.61 3.15
CA ALA A 123 2.33 -4.30 3.76
C ALA A 123 2.78 -4.26 5.24
N LEU A 124 2.53 -5.33 6.01
CA LEU A 124 2.99 -5.48 7.39
C LEU A 124 4.50 -5.64 7.47
N ASN A 125 5.10 -6.47 6.62
CA ASN A 125 6.55 -6.66 6.56
C ASN A 125 7.29 -5.36 6.21
N ARG A 126 6.70 -4.49 5.38
CA ARG A 126 7.22 -3.13 5.15
C ARG A 126 7.21 -2.26 6.40
N ILE A 127 6.16 -2.36 7.22
CA ILE A 127 6.08 -1.65 8.50
C ILE A 127 7.15 -2.19 9.44
N TYR A 128 7.22 -3.52 9.63
CA TYR A 128 8.25 -4.16 10.45
C TYR A 128 9.67 -3.78 9.98
N TYR A 129 9.87 -3.66 8.66
CA TYR A 129 11.16 -3.24 8.14
C TYR A 129 11.58 -1.87 8.66
N ILE A 130 10.66 -0.91 8.61
CA ILE A 130 10.89 0.46 9.09
C ILE A 130 11.06 0.45 10.61
N GLN A 131 10.23 -0.27 11.36
CA GLN A 131 10.34 -0.38 12.81
C GLN A 131 11.72 -0.91 13.23
N ASP A 132 12.16 -2.02 12.64
CA ASP A 132 13.46 -2.62 12.96
C ASP A 132 14.62 -1.68 12.59
N SER A 133 14.48 -0.90 11.51
CA SER A 133 15.47 0.11 11.12
C SER A 133 15.53 1.28 12.11
N LEU A 134 14.38 1.77 12.56
CA LEU A 134 14.29 2.87 13.52
C LEU A 134 14.83 2.45 14.90
N LEU A 135 14.51 1.22 15.34
CA LEU A 135 14.93 0.66 16.63
C LEU A 135 16.39 0.18 16.66
N GLY A 136 17.11 0.24 15.52
CA GLY A 136 18.49 -0.23 15.43
C GLY A 136 18.65 -1.76 15.40
N ASN A 137 17.54 -2.50 15.23
CA ASN A 137 17.53 -3.96 15.07
C ASN A 137 17.92 -4.40 13.65
N ARG A 138 17.98 -3.46 12.70
CA ARG A 138 18.47 -3.66 11.33
C ARG A 138 19.56 -2.64 11.01
N LYS A 139 20.54 -3.05 10.19
CA LYS A 139 21.55 -2.15 9.64
C LYS A 139 20.91 -0.97 8.90
N TRP A 140 21.36 0.24 9.18
CA TRP A 140 20.92 1.42 8.46
C TRP A 140 21.45 1.43 7.02
N GLU A 141 20.56 1.30 6.04
CA GLU A 141 20.89 1.27 4.60
C GLU A 141 20.35 2.48 3.83
N GLN A 142 19.73 3.45 4.50
CA GLN A 142 19.12 4.61 3.84
C GLN A 142 20.20 5.64 3.52
N ALA A 143 20.57 5.76 2.24
CA ALA A 143 21.58 6.71 1.78
C ALA A 143 21.05 8.15 1.62
N THR A 144 19.73 8.33 1.55
CA THR A 144 19.09 9.62 1.25
C THR A 144 18.84 10.48 2.49
N PHE A 145 18.97 9.92 3.70
CA PHE A 145 18.82 10.62 4.96
C PHE A 145 19.53 9.87 6.09
N THR A 146 19.96 10.59 7.13
CA THR A 146 20.54 10.01 8.34
C THR A 146 19.46 9.36 9.20
N GLN A 147 19.82 8.32 9.95
CA GLN A 147 18.90 7.68 10.90
C GLN A 147 18.32 8.72 11.86
N PRO A 148 17.00 8.93 11.86
CA PRO A 148 16.38 9.85 12.80
C PRO A 148 16.44 9.27 14.21
N ALA A 149 16.68 10.14 15.19
CA ALA A 149 16.46 9.83 16.59
C ALA A 149 14.95 9.72 16.83
N ILE A 150 14.45 8.54 17.23
CA ILE A 150 13.04 8.30 17.52
C ILE A 150 12.49 9.34 18.52
N GLN A 151 13.31 9.68 19.52
CA GLN A 151 12.98 10.65 20.56
C GLN A 151 12.74 12.08 20.05
N ASP A 152 13.18 12.43 18.83
CA ASP A 152 12.97 13.76 18.26
C ASP A 152 11.51 13.97 17.79
N PHE A 153 10.75 12.89 17.62
CA PHE A 153 9.40 12.93 17.07
C PHE A 153 8.35 12.60 18.13
N CYS A 154 7.29 13.40 18.19
CA CYS A 154 6.12 13.14 19.01
C CYS A 154 5.31 11.96 18.46
N ARG A 155 5.25 11.82 17.14
CA ARG A 155 4.57 10.72 16.43
C ARG A 155 5.38 10.29 15.22
N ILE A 156 5.32 9.00 14.91
CA ILE A 156 5.89 8.44 13.69
C ILE A 156 4.81 7.59 13.01
N ILE A 157 4.25 8.12 11.92
CA ILE A 157 3.20 7.45 11.14
C ILE A 157 3.86 6.71 9.98
N ILE A 158 3.47 5.46 9.77
CA ILE A 158 3.92 4.61 8.65
C ILE A 158 2.70 4.24 7.80
N PRO A 159 2.41 4.98 6.72
CA PRO A 159 1.48 4.56 5.70
C PRO A 159 2.14 3.50 4.82
N SER A 160 1.59 2.30 4.78
CA SER A 160 2.07 1.16 4.01
C SER A 160 1.02 0.70 3.00
N LEU A 161 1.49 0.27 1.83
CA LEU A 161 0.67 -0.21 0.73
C LEU A 161 1.37 -1.35 0.01
N GLU A 162 0.64 -2.45 -0.19
CA GLU A 162 1.01 -3.50 -1.14
C GLU A 162 -0.24 -4.03 -1.83
N SER A 163 -0.13 -4.31 -3.13
CA SER A 163 -1.23 -4.95 -3.87
C SER A 163 -0.98 -6.45 -3.96
N ASP A 164 -2.03 -7.26 -3.89
CA ASP A 164 -2.03 -8.66 -4.26
C ASP A 164 -3.05 -8.94 -5.37
N LEU A 165 -3.01 -10.13 -5.96
CA LEU A 165 -4.10 -10.61 -6.81
C LEU A 165 -5.09 -11.40 -5.97
N TYR A 166 -6.36 -11.00 -6.01
CA TYR A 166 -7.44 -11.74 -5.39
C TYR A 166 -8.24 -12.50 -6.43
N ARG A 167 -8.48 -13.78 -6.16
CA ARG A 167 -9.35 -14.63 -6.96
C ARG A 167 -10.62 -14.93 -6.20
N ASN A 168 -11.76 -14.58 -6.79
CA ASN A 168 -13.06 -15.13 -6.39
C ASN A 168 -13.54 -16.14 -7.46
N PRO A 169 -14.68 -16.81 -7.27
CA PRO A 169 -15.18 -17.79 -8.23
C PRO A 169 -15.47 -17.24 -9.64
N GLU A 170 -15.68 -15.93 -9.79
CA GLU A 170 -16.12 -15.30 -11.04
C GLU A 170 -15.01 -14.48 -11.73
N TRP A 171 -14.11 -13.88 -10.96
CA TRP A 171 -13.17 -12.87 -11.39
C TRP A 171 -11.85 -12.98 -10.61
N MET A 172 -10.75 -12.61 -11.27
CA MET A 172 -9.51 -12.25 -10.59
C MET A 172 -9.26 -10.76 -10.78
N TYR A 173 -8.74 -10.08 -9.75
CA TYR A 173 -8.46 -8.65 -9.82
C TYR A 173 -7.27 -8.24 -8.95
N ASP A 174 -6.67 -7.10 -9.28
CA ASP A 174 -5.65 -6.44 -8.44
C ASP A 174 -6.30 -5.83 -7.20
N LYS A 175 -5.82 -6.15 -6.01
CA LYS A 175 -6.40 -5.71 -4.74
C LYS A 175 -5.37 -4.86 -4.00
N PRO A 176 -5.55 -3.53 -3.92
CA PRO A 176 -4.68 -2.69 -3.10
C PRO A 176 -5.00 -2.88 -1.61
N ASN A 177 -3.96 -3.11 -0.80
CA ASN A 177 -4.07 -3.25 0.65
C ASN A 177 -3.31 -2.11 1.33
N VAL A 178 -4.03 -1.26 2.08
CA VAL A 178 -3.46 -0.08 2.77
C VAL A 178 -3.50 -0.30 4.28
N ILE A 179 -2.41 0.06 4.95
CA ILE A 179 -2.32 0.07 6.41
C ILE A 179 -1.72 1.42 6.83
N PHE A 180 -2.36 2.11 7.77
CA PHE A 180 -1.77 3.21 8.50
C PHE A 180 -1.44 2.73 9.90
N TYR A 181 -0.18 2.86 10.31
CA TYR A 181 0.30 2.48 11.63
C TYR A 181 1.01 3.66 12.30
N GLU A 182 0.87 3.82 13.62
CA GLU A 182 1.61 4.81 14.39
C GLU A 182 2.48 4.15 15.47
N CYS A 183 3.77 4.47 15.47
CA CYS A 183 4.78 3.73 16.22
C CYS A 183 4.72 3.92 17.74
N MET A 184 4.33 5.12 18.20
CA MET A 184 4.40 5.47 19.62
C MET A 184 3.19 4.95 20.41
N THR A 185 2.03 4.90 19.78
CA THR A 185 0.77 4.44 20.37
C THR A 185 0.44 3.00 20.01
N GLY A 186 1.02 2.47 18.93
CA GLY A 186 0.73 1.14 18.41
C GLY A 186 -0.59 1.05 17.65
N HIS A 187 -1.32 2.17 17.51
CA HIS A 187 -2.60 2.19 16.82
C HIS A 187 -2.43 1.94 15.32
N PHE A 188 -3.42 1.28 14.72
CA PHE A 188 -3.44 1.05 13.28
C PHE A 188 -4.85 0.96 12.72
N VAL A 189 -4.96 1.21 11.42
CA VAL A 189 -6.16 1.02 10.61
C VAL A 189 -5.77 0.48 9.25
N ALA A 190 -6.61 -0.38 8.67
CA ALA A 190 -6.33 -0.99 7.39
C ALA A 190 -7.59 -1.13 6.52
N GLY A 191 -7.37 -1.27 5.23
CA GLY A 191 -8.45 -1.59 4.29
C GLY A 191 -7.93 -2.26 3.02
N MET A 192 -8.85 -2.94 2.34
CA MET A 192 -8.64 -3.55 1.04
C MET A 192 -9.57 -2.91 0.02
N GLY A 193 -8.99 -2.47 -1.08
CA GLY A 193 -9.74 -1.95 -2.21
C GLY A 193 -9.95 -3.00 -3.29
N THR A 194 -10.49 -2.53 -4.41
CA THR A 194 -10.73 -3.34 -5.60
C THR A 194 -10.19 -2.59 -6.81
N GLY A 195 -9.20 -3.19 -7.46
CA GLY A 195 -8.60 -2.74 -8.70
C GLY A 195 -9.25 -3.36 -9.94
N PRO A 196 -8.59 -3.25 -11.11
CA PRO A 196 -9.09 -3.81 -12.36
C PRO A 196 -9.03 -5.34 -12.38
N CYS A 197 -9.89 -5.93 -13.22
CA CYS A 197 -9.82 -7.34 -13.56
C CYS A 197 -8.45 -7.72 -14.13
N VAL A 198 -8.06 -8.96 -13.85
CA VAL A 198 -6.90 -9.65 -14.40
C VAL A 198 -7.40 -10.76 -15.29
N GLU A 199 -6.99 -10.74 -16.56
CA GLU A 199 -7.35 -11.77 -17.52
C GLU A 199 -6.55 -13.04 -17.21
N GLU A 200 -7.27 -14.11 -16.95
CA GLU A 200 -6.72 -15.36 -16.43
C GLU A 200 -5.73 -15.99 -17.42
N ASP A 201 -6.00 -15.93 -18.72
CA ASP A 201 -5.14 -16.46 -19.76
C ASP A 201 -3.78 -15.74 -19.83
N ILE A 202 -3.78 -14.41 -19.70
CA ILE A 202 -2.56 -13.59 -19.63
C ILE A 202 -1.77 -13.90 -18.35
N LEU A 203 -2.45 -14.06 -17.21
CA LEU A 203 -1.76 -14.43 -15.96
C LEU A 203 -1.16 -15.84 -16.03
N GLN A 204 -1.89 -16.82 -16.55
CA GLN A 204 -1.38 -18.18 -16.71
C GLN A 204 -0.18 -18.21 -17.66
N LEU A 205 -0.20 -17.41 -18.72
CA LEU A 205 0.96 -17.24 -19.60
C LEU A 205 2.16 -16.66 -18.85
N ALA A 206 1.94 -15.62 -18.02
CA ALA A 206 2.97 -15.04 -17.17
C ALA A 206 3.59 -16.09 -16.23
N GLN A 207 2.76 -16.86 -15.53
CA GLN A 207 3.22 -17.91 -14.62
C GLN A 207 4.01 -19.01 -15.34
N ARG A 208 3.54 -19.48 -16.50
CA ARG A 208 4.24 -20.48 -17.30
C ARG A 208 5.61 -20.01 -17.77
N LEU A 209 5.73 -18.75 -18.17
CA LEU A 209 7.01 -18.16 -18.60
C LEU A 209 7.93 -17.91 -17.40
N GLY A 210 7.38 -17.53 -16.25
CA GLY A 210 8.11 -17.49 -14.98
C GLY A 210 8.81 -18.82 -14.67
N VAL A 211 8.04 -19.91 -14.69
CA VAL A 211 8.59 -21.26 -14.47
C VAL A 211 9.62 -21.64 -15.54
N ALA A 212 9.28 -21.44 -16.82
CA ALA A 212 10.13 -21.91 -17.92
C ALA A 212 11.50 -21.20 -17.99
N PHE A 213 11.56 -19.91 -17.64
CA PHE A 213 12.79 -19.11 -17.76
C PHE A 213 13.52 -18.87 -16.45
N PHE A 214 12.83 -18.95 -15.31
CA PHE A 214 13.37 -18.54 -14.00
C PHE A 214 13.14 -19.57 -12.89
N ASP A 215 12.48 -20.71 -13.17
CA ASP A 215 12.06 -21.70 -12.15
C ASP A 215 11.20 -21.07 -11.03
N ASP A 216 10.49 -19.98 -11.34
CA ASP A 216 9.66 -19.23 -10.39
C ASP A 216 8.40 -18.70 -11.11
N PRO A 217 7.18 -19.18 -10.77
CA PRO A 217 5.95 -18.70 -11.38
C PRO A 217 5.66 -17.21 -11.12
N GLY A 218 6.30 -16.58 -10.13
CA GLY A 218 6.15 -15.16 -9.80
C GLY A 218 7.14 -14.22 -10.50
N ALA A 219 8.18 -14.76 -11.17
CA ALA A 219 9.25 -13.94 -11.76
C ALA A 219 8.78 -13.03 -12.91
N VAL A 220 7.77 -13.50 -13.67
CA VAL A 220 7.11 -12.74 -14.73
C VAL A 220 5.73 -12.31 -14.24
N THR A 221 5.59 -11.03 -13.93
CA THR A 221 4.33 -10.47 -13.42
C THR A 221 3.34 -10.20 -14.55
N TYR A 222 2.06 -10.11 -14.21
CA TYR A 222 0.98 -9.75 -15.13
C TYR A 222 1.26 -8.44 -15.89
N GLY A 223 1.73 -7.40 -15.19
CA GLY A 223 2.09 -6.12 -15.82
C GLY A 223 3.23 -6.26 -16.84
N LYS A 224 4.25 -7.08 -16.54
CA LYS A 224 5.35 -7.37 -17.48
C LYS A 224 4.80 -8.10 -18.72
N MET A 225 3.85 -9.02 -18.53
CA MET A 225 3.19 -9.72 -19.63
C MET A 225 2.35 -8.80 -20.50
N LEU A 226 1.55 -7.91 -19.90
CA LEU A 226 0.78 -6.91 -20.63
C LEU A 226 1.68 -6.00 -21.48
N GLN A 227 2.79 -5.52 -20.91
CA GLN A 227 3.75 -4.70 -21.65
C GLN A 227 4.35 -5.44 -22.85
N ALA A 228 4.63 -6.74 -22.71
CA ALA A 228 5.17 -7.57 -23.79
C ALA A 228 4.15 -7.90 -24.88
N LEU A 229 2.89 -8.17 -24.51
CA LEU A 229 1.82 -8.51 -25.45
C LEU A 229 1.27 -7.29 -26.21
N PHE A 230 1.31 -6.11 -25.59
CA PHE A 230 0.75 -4.87 -26.15
C PHE A 230 1.79 -3.73 -26.20
N PRO A 231 2.93 -3.91 -26.89
CA PRO A 231 4.03 -2.93 -26.90
C PRO A 231 3.62 -1.56 -27.46
N GLN A 232 2.64 -1.53 -28.37
CA GLN A 232 2.08 -0.31 -28.96
C GLN A 232 1.31 0.56 -27.97
N SER A 233 0.84 0.00 -26.85
CA SER A 233 -0.01 0.69 -25.88
C SER A 233 0.78 1.49 -24.83
N LYS A 234 2.11 1.53 -24.92
CA LYS A 234 3.00 2.22 -23.97
C LYS A 234 2.72 1.84 -22.49
N ILE A 235 2.36 0.58 -22.26
CA ILE A 235 2.07 0.07 -20.91
C ILE A 235 3.35 0.14 -20.07
N ASP A 236 3.28 0.85 -18.94
CA ASP A 236 4.24 0.69 -17.85
C ASP A 236 3.82 -0.52 -17.02
N HIS A 237 4.67 -1.55 -16.96
CA HIS A 237 4.36 -2.76 -16.19
C HIS A 237 4.13 -2.49 -14.69
N ALA A 238 4.64 -1.37 -14.15
CA ALA A 238 4.44 -0.98 -12.76
C ALA A 238 3.12 -0.23 -12.50
N ASP A 239 2.47 0.27 -13.55
CA ASP A 239 1.26 1.09 -13.52
C ASP A 239 0.37 0.83 -14.76
N TRP A 240 0.08 -0.46 -14.99
CA TRP A 240 -0.71 -0.92 -16.13
C TRP A 240 -2.20 -0.56 -16.00
N HIS A 241 -2.64 -0.20 -14.79
CA HIS A 241 -4.01 0.13 -14.40
C HIS A 241 -4.66 1.17 -15.33
N GLY A 242 -3.96 2.26 -15.65
CA GLY A 242 -4.50 3.36 -16.46
C GLY A 242 -4.77 2.96 -17.92
N VAL A 243 -4.09 1.93 -18.42
CA VAL A 243 -4.29 1.43 -19.79
C VAL A 243 -5.45 0.46 -19.86
N VAL A 244 -5.61 -0.36 -18.81
CA VAL A 244 -6.65 -1.36 -18.77
C VAL A 244 -7.96 -0.78 -18.27
N CYS A 245 -7.99 0.12 -17.29
CA CYS A 245 -9.22 0.55 -16.64
C CYS A 245 -9.60 1.99 -16.94
N ARG A 246 -10.89 2.22 -17.16
CA ARG A 246 -11.49 3.56 -17.26
C ARG A 246 -12.64 3.72 -16.27
N HIS A 247 -12.86 4.95 -15.82
CA HIS A 247 -13.97 5.26 -14.93
C HIS A 247 -15.30 5.07 -15.67
N PRO A 248 -16.24 4.29 -15.10
CA PRO A 248 -17.56 4.15 -15.66
C PRO A 248 -18.24 5.52 -15.79
N GLY A 249 -18.81 5.83 -16.94
CA GLY A 249 -19.54 7.08 -17.18
C GLY A 249 -18.69 8.28 -17.64
N THR A 250 -17.48 8.48 -17.10
CA THR A 250 -16.61 9.61 -17.53
C THR A 250 -15.57 9.18 -18.58
N GLY A 251 -15.20 7.90 -18.61
CA GLY A 251 -14.19 7.37 -19.53
C GLY A 251 -12.76 7.79 -19.21
N GLU A 252 -12.55 8.48 -18.08
CA GLU A 252 -11.23 8.88 -17.59
C GLU A 252 -10.38 7.66 -17.21
N GLU A 253 -9.08 7.72 -17.45
CA GLU A 253 -8.16 6.63 -17.12
C GLU A 253 -8.06 6.48 -15.58
N ARG A 254 -8.14 5.24 -15.09
CA ARG A 254 -7.96 4.91 -13.67
C ARG A 254 -6.61 4.25 -13.47
N ASP A 255 -5.62 5.06 -13.13
CA ASP A 255 -4.29 4.60 -12.78
C ASP A 255 -4.23 4.00 -11.36
N ARG A 256 -3.08 3.46 -10.98
CA ARG A 256 -2.91 2.87 -9.65
C ARG A 256 -3.18 3.88 -8.53
N ALA A 257 -2.80 5.14 -8.72
CA ALA A 257 -2.99 6.19 -7.72
C ALA A 257 -4.48 6.43 -7.43
N SER A 258 -5.33 6.34 -8.47
CA SER A 258 -6.78 6.47 -8.38
C SER A 258 -7.40 5.40 -7.46
N PHE A 259 -7.05 4.12 -7.63
CA PHE A 259 -7.56 3.04 -6.78
C PHE A 259 -7.12 3.19 -5.30
N ILE A 260 -5.89 3.64 -5.07
CA ILE A 260 -5.40 3.91 -3.71
C ILE A 260 -6.15 5.09 -3.09
N LYS A 261 -6.39 6.16 -3.87
CA LYS A 261 -7.14 7.34 -3.43
C LYS A 261 -8.56 6.96 -3.03
N GLU A 262 -9.27 6.22 -3.87
CA GLU A 262 -10.62 5.74 -3.58
C GLU A 262 -10.67 4.89 -2.31
N LEU A 263 -9.68 4.00 -2.10
CA LEU A 263 -9.59 3.21 -0.86
C LEU A 263 -9.37 4.12 0.37
N CYS A 264 -8.47 5.10 0.27
CA CYS A 264 -8.25 6.08 1.33
C CYS A 264 -9.51 6.91 1.63
N GLU A 265 -10.28 7.29 0.61
CA GLU A 265 -11.56 7.99 0.76
C GLU A 265 -12.59 7.11 1.43
N ALA A 266 -12.67 5.84 1.04
CA ALA A 266 -13.57 4.86 1.62
C ALA A 266 -13.25 4.59 3.10
N LEU A 267 -11.97 4.60 3.48
CA LEU A 267 -11.46 4.48 4.87
C LEU A 267 -11.63 5.75 5.73
N SER A 268 -12.29 6.81 5.23
CA SER A 268 -12.22 8.13 5.88
C SER A 268 -12.70 8.15 7.33
N ARG A 269 -13.69 7.31 7.68
CA ARG A 269 -14.25 7.23 9.04
C ARG A 269 -13.26 6.57 9.99
N GLU A 270 -12.74 5.42 9.62
CA GLU A 270 -11.79 4.63 10.41
C GLU A 270 -10.46 5.39 10.55
N LEU A 271 -10.04 6.09 9.51
CA LEU A 271 -8.87 6.97 9.57
C LEU A 271 -9.08 8.18 10.48
N ALA A 272 -10.29 8.74 10.57
CA ALA A 272 -10.60 9.80 11.52
C ALA A 272 -10.53 9.28 12.97
N GLU A 273 -11.08 8.09 13.25
CA GLU A 273 -10.95 7.44 14.56
C GLU A 273 -9.48 7.14 14.90
N PHE A 274 -8.71 6.63 13.94
CA PHE A 274 -7.27 6.39 14.08
C PHE A 274 -6.55 7.69 14.49
N CYS A 275 -6.81 8.79 13.78
CA CYS A 275 -6.25 10.09 14.12
C CYS A 275 -6.68 10.54 15.52
N GLU A 276 -7.96 10.39 15.88
CA GLU A 276 -8.42 10.76 17.22
C GLU A 276 -7.63 10.00 18.29
N LYS A 277 -7.50 8.67 18.17
CA LYS A 277 -6.76 7.81 19.11
C LYS A 277 -5.29 8.17 19.20
N VAL A 278 -4.60 8.28 18.06
CA VAL A 278 -3.17 8.64 17.99
C VAL A 278 -2.88 9.96 18.70
N PHE A 279 -3.79 10.92 18.60
CA PHE A 279 -3.61 12.27 19.11
C PHE A 279 -4.43 12.56 20.38
N LYS A 280 -5.09 11.57 21.01
CA LYS A 280 -6.02 11.82 22.14
C LYS A 280 -5.34 12.32 23.42
N LYS A 281 -4.20 11.73 23.80
CA LYS A 281 -3.49 12.00 25.08
C LYS A 281 -2.59 13.26 25.02
N MET A 282 -3.09 14.39 24.52
CA MET A 282 -2.23 15.57 24.29
C MET A 282 -2.77 16.87 24.87
N LEU A 283 -3.76 16.79 25.76
CA LEU A 283 -4.27 17.89 26.58
C LEU A 283 -4.39 17.44 28.04
#